data_AF-A0A1V8SCU9-F1
#
_entry.id   AF-A0A1V8SCU9-F1
#
_cell.length_a   1.000
_cell.length_b   1.000
_cell.length_c   1.000
_cell.angle_alpha   90.00
_cell.angle_beta   90.00
_cell.angle_gamma   90.00
#
_symmetry.space_group_name_H-M   'P 1'
#
loop_
_entity.id
_entity.type
_entity.pdbx_description
1 polymer ?
#
loop_
_entity_poly.entity_id
_entity_poly.type
_entity_poly.pdbx_seq_one_letter_code
_entity_poly.pdbx_strand_id
1 'polypeptide(L)'
;PISDFNNFATLCSDRTFGDAYMFANFMVASLYSKYWICLYFIRTTVRALHAARAIAGHGDAPGHAVQDEELLGYIVDLCHCIPYFCEAASCSIGNIGMFFPMRTAALYFIERGLETEAKWISQVRTNVLNKGLAPPSVDDLQLSHCNDWITDRPSVVECFLRR
;
A
#
# COMPACT_ATOMS: atom_id res chain seq x y z
N PRO A 1 -14.92 12.07 0.45
CA PRO A 1 -13.70 12.91 0.61
C PRO A 1 -12.67 12.27 1.56
N ILE A 2 -11.41 12.17 1.12
CA ILE A 2 -10.30 11.69 1.96
C ILE A 2 -9.99 12.63 3.14
N SER A 3 -10.41 13.90 3.05
CA SER A 3 -10.30 14.89 4.12
C SER A 3 -11.06 14.51 5.39
N ASP A 4 -12.08 13.65 5.29
CA ASP A 4 -12.93 13.28 6.42
C ASP A 4 -12.28 12.20 7.32
N PHE A 5 -11.13 11.67 6.89
CA PHE A 5 -10.34 10.65 7.59
C PHE A 5 -9.22 11.32 8.37
N ASN A 6 -9.56 11.86 9.55
CA ASN A 6 -8.66 12.71 10.34
C ASN A 6 -7.29 12.06 10.62
N ASN A 7 -7.27 10.78 11.02
CA ASN A 7 -6.01 10.11 11.32
C ASN A 7 -5.19 9.92 10.05
N PHE A 8 -5.82 9.47 8.97
CA PHE A 8 -5.13 9.29 7.70
C PHE A 8 -4.60 10.62 7.14
N ALA A 9 -5.45 11.65 7.08
CA ALA A 9 -5.14 12.95 6.51
C ALA A 9 -4.04 13.71 7.26
N THR A 10 -3.90 13.44 8.57
CA THR A 10 -2.80 13.97 9.39
C THR A 10 -1.48 13.25 9.12
N LEU A 11 -1.51 11.94 8.86
CA LEU A 11 -0.30 11.14 8.61
C LEU A 11 0.20 11.29 7.18
N CYS A 12 -0.70 11.42 6.20
CA CYS A 12 -0.36 11.48 4.79
C CYS A 12 -0.87 12.80 4.22
N SER A 13 -0.01 13.61 3.62
CA SER A 13 -0.37 14.88 2.98
C SER A 13 -0.73 14.72 1.49
N ASP A 14 -0.26 13.66 0.85
CA ASP A 14 -0.55 13.34 -0.55
C ASP A 14 -2.04 12.98 -0.75
N ARG A 15 -2.63 13.54 -1.80
CA ARG A 15 -4.06 13.43 -2.16
C ARG A 15 -4.25 12.82 -3.56
N THR A 16 -3.31 11.96 -3.99
CA THR A 16 -3.40 11.20 -5.25
C THR A 16 -4.78 10.55 -5.42
N PHE A 17 -5.32 9.95 -4.35
CA PHE A 17 -6.72 9.57 -4.26
C PHE A 17 -7.49 10.62 -3.45
N GLY A 18 -8.43 11.32 -4.09
CA GLY A 18 -9.23 12.38 -3.46
C GLY A 18 -10.37 11.86 -2.58
N ASP A 19 -10.79 10.61 -2.81
CA ASP A 19 -11.89 9.95 -2.13
C ASP A 19 -11.46 8.65 -1.46
N ALA A 20 -12.30 8.19 -0.53
CA ALA A 20 -12.10 6.96 0.22
C ALA A 20 -13.44 6.43 0.74
N TYR A 21 -13.50 5.13 1.01
CA TYR A 21 -14.71 4.51 1.51
C TYR A 21 -14.81 4.62 3.02
N MET A 22 -15.96 5.12 3.49
CA MET A 22 -16.32 5.11 4.91
C MET A 22 -17.09 3.82 5.21
N PHE A 23 -16.68 3.09 6.25
CA PHE A 23 -17.30 1.83 6.65
C PHE A 23 -17.91 1.91 8.04
N ALA A 24 -18.90 1.05 8.32
CA ALA A 24 -19.54 0.98 9.63
C ALA A 24 -18.59 0.49 10.74
N ASN A 25 -17.67 -0.42 10.39
CA ASN A 25 -16.64 -0.94 11.30
C ASN A 25 -15.52 -1.63 10.50
N PHE A 26 -14.44 -1.97 11.21
CA PHE A 26 -13.29 -2.69 10.65
C PHE A 26 -13.64 -3.99 9.92
N MET A 27 -14.60 -4.78 10.41
CA MET A 27 -14.94 -6.06 9.79
C MET A 27 -15.50 -5.87 8.38
N VAL A 28 -16.34 -4.84 8.18
CA VAL A 28 -16.86 -4.48 6.86
C VAL A 28 -15.71 -4.01 5.97
N ALA A 29 -14.86 -3.10 6.44
CA ALA A 29 -13.70 -2.62 5.68
C ALA A 29 -12.77 -3.77 5.25
N SER A 30 -12.50 -4.72 6.15
CA SER A 30 -11.68 -5.89 5.88
C SER A 30 -12.30 -6.82 4.83
N LEU A 31 -13.62 -6.97 4.83
CA LEU A 31 -14.31 -7.79 3.84
C LEU A 31 -14.24 -7.15 2.45
N TYR A 32 -14.48 -5.85 2.36
CA TYR A 32 -14.38 -5.10 1.10
C TYR A 32 -12.96 -5.13 0.52
N SER A 33 -11.94 -4.92 1.33
CA SER A 33 -10.56 -4.98 0.84
C SER A 33 -10.20 -6.37 0.32
N LYS A 34 -10.61 -7.43 1.03
CA LYS A 34 -10.44 -8.83 0.57
C LYS A 34 -11.21 -9.11 -0.72
N TYR A 35 -12.43 -8.60 -0.83
CA TYR A 35 -13.25 -8.75 -2.04
C TYR A 35 -12.52 -8.22 -3.28
N TRP A 36 -12.00 -6.99 -3.22
CA TRP A 36 -11.24 -6.39 -4.33
C TRP A 36 -9.98 -7.16 -4.66
N ILE A 37 -9.24 -7.62 -3.64
CA ILE A 37 -8.06 -8.46 -3.84
C ILE A 37 -8.42 -9.78 -4.53
N CYS A 38 -9.48 -10.45 -4.08
CA CYS A 38 -9.94 -11.70 -4.67
C CYS A 38 -10.34 -11.52 -6.13
N LEU A 39 -11.09 -10.46 -6.46
CA LEU A 39 -11.45 -10.15 -7.84
C LEU A 39 -10.20 -9.91 -8.70
N TYR A 40 -9.27 -9.09 -8.22
CA TYR A 40 -8.00 -8.84 -8.91
C TYR A 40 -7.24 -10.13 -9.22
N PHE A 41 -7.07 -11.03 -8.25
CA PHE A 41 -6.34 -12.28 -8.46
C PHE A 41 -7.09 -13.25 -9.36
N ILE A 42 -8.40 -13.41 -9.20
CA ILE A 42 -9.21 -14.28 -10.07
C ILE A 42 -9.11 -13.81 -11.51
N ARG A 43 -9.30 -12.51 -11.76
CA ARG A 43 -9.28 -11.96 -13.12
C ARG A 43 -7.88 -11.98 -13.73
N THR A 44 -6.84 -11.73 -12.94
CA THR A 44 -5.44 -11.91 -13.38
C THR A 44 -5.15 -13.37 -13.74
N THR A 45 -5.66 -14.32 -12.96
CA THR A 45 -5.50 -15.77 -13.22
C THR A 45 -6.22 -16.18 -14.50
N VAL A 46 -7.45 -15.70 -14.71
CA VAL A 46 -8.22 -15.92 -15.94
C VAL A 46 -7.45 -15.37 -17.15
N ARG A 47 -6.87 -14.17 -17.04
CA ARG A 47 -6.05 -13.58 -18.10
C ARG A 47 -4.82 -14.44 -18.42
N ALA A 48 -4.09 -14.88 -17.40
CA ALA A 48 -2.93 -15.74 -17.57
C ALA A 48 -3.29 -17.09 -18.20
N LEU A 49 -4.43 -17.68 -17.82
CA LEU A 49 -4.95 -18.91 -18.40
C LEU A 49 -5.30 -18.73 -19.88
N HIS A 50 -5.93 -17.62 -20.24
CA HIS A 50 -6.23 -17.30 -21.64
C HIS A 50 -4.95 -17.18 -22.47
N ALA A 51 -3.93 -16.49 -21.97
CA ALA A 51 -2.63 -16.39 -22.63
C ALA A 51 -1.96 -17.78 -22.80
N ALA A 52 -1.98 -18.61 -21.76
CA ALA A 52 -1.42 -19.96 -21.81
C ALA A 52 -2.13 -20.86 -22.83
N ARG A 53 -3.46 -20.77 -22.93
CA ARG A 53 -4.25 -21.51 -23.93
C ARG A 53 -3.91 -21.09 -25.36
N ALA A 54 -3.73 -19.80 -25.60
CA ALA A 54 -3.36 -19.28 -26.91
C ALA A 54 -1.98 -19.83 -27.34
N ILE A 55 -1.00 -19.83 -26.43
CA ILE A 55 0.33 -20.40 -26.66
C ILE A 55 0.26 -21.90 -26.96
N ALA A 56 -0.61 -22.64 -26.27
CA ALA A 56 -0.81 -24.07 -26.47
C ALA A 56 -1.61 -24.44 -27.73
N GLY A 57 -2.07 -23.46 -28.52
CA GLY A 57 -2.83 -23.71 -29.75
C GLY A 57 -4.28 -24.17 -29.52
N HIS A 58 -4.83 -23.95 -28.33
CA HIS A 58 -6.21 -24.34 -27.99
C HIS A 58 -7.28 -23.34 -28.46
N GLY A 59 -6.91 -22.40 -29.34
CA GLY A 59 -7.78 -21.31 -29.84
C GLY A 59 -8.14 -20.28 -28.78
N ASP A 60 -8.97 -19.31 -29.19
CA ASP A 60 -9.49 -18.30 -28.26
C ASP A 60 -10.35 -18.97 -27.19
N ALA A 61 -10.14 -18.53 -25.96
CA ALA A 61 -10.91 -19.04 -24.85
C ALA A 61 -12.33 -18.43 -24.84
N PRO A 62 -13.34 -19.20 -24.44
CA PRO A 62 -14.70 -18.68 -24.31
C PRO A 62 -14.79 -17.67 -23.16
N GLY A 63 -15.33 -16.48 -23.44
CA GLY A 63 -15.60 -15.44 -22.44
C GLY A 63 -15.09 -14.04 -22.84
N HIS A 64 -15.36 -13.04 -22.00
CA HIS A 64 -14.84 -11.69 -22.17
C HIS A 64 -13.37 -11.61 -21.71
N ALA A 65 -12.49 -11.18 -22.60
CA ALA A 65 -11.09 -10.92 -22.29
C ALA A 65 -10.97 -9.90 -21.14
N VAL A 66 -10.11 -10.21 -20.18
CA VAL A 66 -9.81 -9.35 -19.02
C VAL A 66 -9.03 -8.13 -19.52
N GLN A 67 -9.62 -6.95 -19.36
CA GLN A 67 -9.00 -5.68 -19.76
C GLN A 67 -8.14 -5.11 -18.62
N ASP A 68 -7.15 -4.29 -18.96
CA ASP A 68 -6.30 -3.65 -17.94
C ASP A 68 -7.06 -2.60 -17.13
N GLU A 69 -8.02 -1.91 -17.73
CA GLU A 69 -8.88 -0.93 -17.06
C GLU A 69 -9.72 -1.57 -15.96
N GLU A 70 -10.17 -2.81 -16.18
CA GLU A 70 -10.90 -3.59 -15.19
C GLU A 70 -10.03 -3.88 -13.95
N LEU A 71 -8.79 -4.33 -14.19
CA LEU A 71 -7.85 -4.62 -13.11
C LEU A 71 -7.43 -3.34 -12.37
N LEU A 72 -7.24 -2.23 -13.10
CA LEU A 72 -6.96 -0.93 -12.50
C LEU A 72 -8.11 -0.50 -11.58
N GLY A 73 -9.36 -0.67 -12.02
CA GLY A 73 -10.55 -0.38 -11.20
C GLY A 73 -10.50 -1.09 -9.85
N TYR A 74 -10.26 -2.40 -9.83
CA TYR A 74 -10.16 -3.16 -8.58
C TYR A 74 -9.03 -2.66 -7.66
N ILE A 75 -7.90 -2.26 -8.23
CA ILE A 75 -6.76 -1.75 -7.47
C ILE A 75 -7.05 -0.35 -6.92
N VAL A 76 -7.71 0.51 -7.69
CA VAL A 76 -8.17 1.83 -7.22
C VAL A 76 -9.19 1.69 -6.09
N ASP A 77 -10.17 0.80 -6.24
CA ASP A 77 -11.16 0.53 -5.19
C ASP A 77 -10.52 -0.06 -3.93
N LEU A 78 -9.48 -0.89 -4.10
CA LEU A 78 -8.65 -1.37 -2.99
C LEU A 78 -7.91 -0.23 -2.29
N CYS A 79 -7.37 0.74 -3.04
CA CYS A 79 -6.74 1.94 -2.49
C CYS A 79 -7.74 2.81 -1.71
N HIS A 80 -8.98 2.93 -2.17
CA HIS A 80 -10.03 3.65 -1.44
C HIS A 80 -10.41 3.04 -0.10
N CYS A 81 -10.10 1.76 0.16
CA CYS A 81 -10.27 1.15 1.48
C CYS A 81 -9.19 1.58 2.50
N ILE A 82 -8.02 2.01 2.02
CA ILE A 82 -6.82 2.20 2.86
C ILE A 82 -7.02 3.25 3.95
N PRO A 83 -7.58 4.45 3.67
CA PRO A 83 -7.68 5.50 4.69
C PRO A 83 -8.47 5.07 5.94
N TYR A 84 -9.53 4.27 5.78
CA TYR A 84 -10.31 3.77 6.90
C TYR A 84 -9.51 2.88 7.87
N PHE A 85 -8.51 2.14 7.37
CA PHE A 85 -7.69 1.27 8.22
C PHE A 85 -6.80 2.06 9.20
N CYS A 86 -6.54 3.34 8.94
CA CYS A 86 -5.78 4.22 9.82
C CYS A 86 -6.65 4.89 10.91
N GLU A 87 -7.97 4.82 10.78
CA GLU A 87 -8.90 5.46 11.71
C GLU A 87 -8.99 4.70 13.03
N ALA A 88 -9.34 5.42 14.11
CA ALA A 88 -9.40 4.86 15.46
C ALA A 88 -10.36 3.65 15.55
N ALA A 89 -11.42 3.66 14.74
CA ALA A 89 -12.38 2.55 14.62
C ALA A 89 -11.75 1.22 14.16
N SER A 90 -10.58 1.28 13.51
CA SER A 90 -9.85 0.11 13.02
C SER A 90 -8.75 -0.36 13.97
N CYS A 91 -8.41 0.40 15.02
CA CYS A 91 -7.36 0.07 15.99
C CYS A 91 -6.02 -0.33 15.32
N SER A 92 -5.11 -0.97 16.05
CA SER A 92 -3.84 -1.49 15.51
C SER A 92 -4.04 -2.61 14.48
N ILE A 93 -5.15 -3.35 14.54
CA ILE A 93 -5.48 -4.40 13.58
C ILE A 93 -5.73 -3.84 12.17
N GLY A 94 -6.23 -2.60 12.05
CA GLY A 94 -6.33 -1.88 10.79
C GLY A 94 -4.97 -1.66 10.13
N ASN A 95 -4.02 -1.10 10.88
CA ASN A 95 -2.66 -0.83 10.40
C ASN A 95 -1.95 -2.11 9.90
N ILE A 96 -2.16 -3.23 10.57
CA ILE A 96 -1.62 -4.53 10.13
C ILE A 96 -2.42 -5.07 8.94
N GLY A 97 -3.75 -4.96 8.99
CA GLY A 97 -4.66 -5.48 7.98
C GLY A 97 -4.48 -4.85 6.60
N MET A 98 -3.98 -3.61 6.52
CA MET A 98 -3.73 -2.91 5.26
C MET A 98 -2.44 -3.30 4.54
N PHE A 99 -1.54 -4.10 5.14
CA PHE A 99 -0.28 -4.50 4.50
C PHE A 99 -0.48 -5.23 3.17
N PHE A 100 -1.35 -6.22 3.15
CA PHE A 100 -1.59 -7.03 1.97
C PHE A 100 -2.29 -6.24 0.85
N PRO A 101 -3.33 -5.41 1.14
CA PRO A 101 -3.84 -4.42 0.20
C PRO A 101 -2.75 -3.53 -0.40
N MET A 102 -1.94 -2.87 0.43
CA MET A 102 -0.89 -1.97 -0.04
C MET A 102 0.14 -2.67 -0.92
N ARG A 103 0.59 -3.87 -0.52
CA ARG A 103 1.56 -4.64 -1.31
C ARG A 103 1.00 -5.00 -2.68
N THR A 104 -0.26 -5.43 -2.73
CA THR A 104 -0.94 -5.80 -3.98
C THR A 104 -1.04 -4.60 -4.92
N ALA A 105 -1.47 -3.44 -4.41
CA ALA A 105 -1.56 -2.21 -5.18
C ALA A 105 -0.18 -1.70 -5.63
N ALA A 106 0.82 -1.69 -4.75
CA ALA A 106 2.18 -1.25 -5.09
C ALA A 106 2.78 -2.06 -6.24
N LEU A 107 2.68 -3.40 -6.21
CA LEU A 107 3.19 -4.25 -7.28
C LEU A 107 2.49 -3.95 -8.60
N TYR A 108 1.16 -3.82 -8.58
CA TYR A 108 0.39 -3.48 -9.77
C TYR A 108 0.85 -2.16 -10.40
N PHE A 109 1.01 -1.11 -9.59
CA PHE A 109 1.43 0.20 -10.05
C PHE A 109 2.86 0.20 -10.59
N ILE A 110 3.80 -0.47 -9.90
CA ILE A 110 5.21 -0.59 -10.33
C ILE A 110 5.32 -1.33 -11.66
N GLU A 111 4.64 -2.46 -11.82
CA GLU A 111 4.64 -3.25 -13.06
C GLU A 111 4.13 -2.45 -14.28
N ARG A 112 3.30 -1.43 -14.04
CA ARG A 112 2.67 -0.59 -15.07
C ARG A 112 3.26 0.81 -15.20
N GLY A 113 4.31 1.13 -14.43
CA GLY A 113 4.93 2.45 -14.46
C GLY A 113 4.05 3.59 -13.90
N LEU A 114 3.07 3.26 -13.06
CA LEU A 114 2.18 4.22 -12.41
C LEU A 114 2.88 4.81 -11.17
N GLU A 115 3.85 5.69 -11.42
CA GLU A 115 4.76 6.18 -10.39
C GLU A 115 4.08 7.01 -9.30
N THR A 116 3.07 7.80 -9.65
CA THR A 116 2.37 8.69 -8.71
C THR A 116 1.67 7.86 -7.63
N GLU A 117 0.92 6.85 -8.07
CA GLU A 117 0.18 5.93 -7.21
C GLU A 117 1.13 5.03 -6.40
N ALA A 118 2.24 4.57 -7.01
CA ALA A 118 3.27 3.82 -6.29
C ALA A 118 3.94 4.67 -5.19
N LYS A 119 4.23 5.95 -5.47
CA LYS A 119 4.75 6.91 -4.48
C LYS A 119 3.75 7.12 -3.36
N TRP A 120 2.46 7.26 -3.66
CA TRP A 120 1.40 7.38 -2.66
C TRP A 120 1.39 6.16 -1.72
N ILE A 121 1.39 4.93 -2.24
CA ILE A 121 1.44 3.72 -1.40
C ILE A 121 2.70 3.70 -0.52
N SER A 122 3.86 4.08 -1.08
CA SER A 122 5.12 4.13 -0.33
C SER A 122 5.07 5.14 0.81
N GLN A 123 4.47 6.32 0.59
CA GLN A 123 4.30 7.33 1.64
C GLN A 123 3.35 6.84 2.73
N VAL A 124 2.21 6.26 2.37
CA VAL A 124 1.26 5.69 3.33
C VAL A 124 1.95 4.64 4.21
N ARG A 125 2.69 3.71 3.59
CA ARG A 125 3.48 2.70 4.31
C ARG A 125 4.45 3.35 5.29
N THR A 126 5.25 4.31 4.85
CA THR A 126 6.25 4.98 5.71
C THR A 126 5.58 5.70 6.87
N ASN A 127 4.53 6.48 6.61
CA ASN A 127 3.94 7.36 7.61
C ASN A 127 3.09 6.61 8.64
N VAL A 128 2.36 5.57 8.20
CA VAL A 128 1.53 4.76 9.10
C VAL A 128 2.39 3.85 9.97
N LEU A 129 3.45 3.25 9.43
CA LEU A 129 4.29 2.31 10.17
C LEU A 129 5.30 2.99 11.08
N ASN A 130 5.78 4.17 10.72
CA ASN A 130 6.69 4.94 11.57
C ASN A 130 5.94 5.78 12.60
N LYS A 131 4.60 5.74 12.62
CA LYS A 131 3.78 6.46 13.60
C LYS A 131 4.15 6.01 15.02
N GLY A 132 4.80 6.90 15.77
CA GLY A 132 5.25 6.63 17.14
C GLY A 132 6.51 5.76 17.25
N LEU A 133 7.11 5.36 16.12
CA LEU A 133 8.37 4.63 16.05
C LEU A 133 9.48 5.42 15.36
N ALA A 134 9.16 6.61 14.84
CA ALA A 134 10.16 7.53 14.34
C ALA A 134 11.14 7.88 15.47
N PRO A 135 12.46 7.77 15.23
CA PRO A 135 13.42 8.25 16.20
C PRO A 135 13.13 9.73 16.50
N PRO A 136 13.21 10.16 17.76
CA PRO A 136 13.04 11.56 18.10
C PRO A 136 14.02 12.39 17.26
N SER A 137 13.54 13.48 16.66
CA SER A 137 14.43 14.42 15.98
C SER A 137 15.33 15.03 17.04
N VAL A 138 16.58 14.59 17.06
CA VAL A 138 17.62 15.31 17.81
C VAL A 138 17.92 16.53 16.96
N ASP A 139 17.62 17.73 17.45
CA ASP A 139 18.02 18.95 16.76
C ASP A 139 19.52 18.87 16.47
N ASP A 140 19.94 19.12 15.21
CA ASP A 140 21.35 19.05 14.81
C ASP A 140 22.27 19.96 15.67
N LEU A 141 21.67 20.95 16.34
CA LEU A 141 22.34 21.81 17.32
C LEU A 141 22.76 21.08 18.61
N GLN A 142 22.07 20.02 19.03
CA GLN A 142 22.41 19.24 20.23
C GLN A 142 23.45 18.14 19.98
N LEU A 143 23.60 17.67 18.74
CA LEU A 143 24.59 16.63 18.38
C LEU A 143 26.04 17.13 18.46
N SER A 144 26.27 18.44 18.31
CA SER A 144 27.62 19.03 18.48
C SER A 144 28.18 18.87 19.90
N HIS A 145 27.31 18.80 20.91
CA HIS A 145 27.68 18.60 22.32
C HIS A 145 27.75 17.12 22.75
N CYS A 146 27.25 16.20 21.93
CA CYS A 146 27.20 14.77 22.25
C CYS A 146 28.28 13.94 21.53
N ASN A 147 29.05 14.56 20.63
CA ASN A 147 30.11 13.90 19.85
C ASN A 147 31.29 13.39 20.70
N ASP A 148 31.41 13.81 21.96
CA ASP A 148 32.47 13.30 22.86
C ASP A 148 32.20 11.87 23.37
N TRP A 149 30.99 11.33 23.17
CA TRP A 149 30.59 10.01 23.71
C TRP A 149 30.35 8.93 22.65
N ILE A 150 30.36 9.30 21.36
CA ILE A 150 30.02 8.41 20.24
C ILE A 150 31.13 8.44 19.18
N THR A 151 32.38 8.21 19.58
CA THR A 151 33.47 7.95 18.62
C THR A 151 33.73 6.47 18.38
N ASP A 152 32.85 5.57 18.83
CA ASP A 152 33.08 4.13 18.72
C ASP A 152 31.85 3.33 18.26
N ARG A 153 31.23 3.74 17.14
CA ARG A 153 30.35 2.84 16.39
C ARG A 153 30.70 2.82 14.89
N PRO A 154 30.99 1.65 14.31
CA PRO A 154 31.14 1.53 12.87
C PRO A 154 29.81 1.86 12.17
N SER A 155 29.93 2.47 11.00
CA SER A 155 28.84 3.04 10.21
C SER A 155 27.69 2.04 9.98
N VAL A 156 26.47 2.50 10.25
CA VAL A 156 25.19 1.78 10.05
C VAL A 156 24.97 1.32 8.59
N VAL A 157 25.80 1.80 7.66
CA VAL A 157 25.78 1.43 6.24
C VAL A 157 26.21 -0.03 5.98
N GLU A 158 26.96 -0.67 6.88
CA GLU A 158 27.41 -2.07 6.68
C GLU A 158 26.37 -3.15 7.08
N CYS A 159 25.34 -2.80 7.87
CA CYS A 159 24.38 -3.81 8.35
C CYS A 159 23.30 -4.22 7.33
N PHE A 160 23.12 -3.48 6.23
CA PHE A 160 22.07 -3.77 5.24
C PHE A 160 22.53 -4.53 4.00
N LEU A 161 23.82 -4.85 3.85
CA LEU A 161 24.36 -5.58 2.69
C LEU A 161 24.80 -7.02 2.97
N ARG A 162 24.29 -7.67 4.02
CA ARG A 162 24.45 -9.11 4.22
C ARG A 162 23.16 -9.80 4.63
N ARG A 163 22.36 -10.19 3.64
CA ARG A 163 21.99 -11.59 3.33
C ARG A 163 20.85 -11.64 2.33
#